data_AF-A0A840WUZ7-F1
#
_entry.id   AF-A0A840WUZ7-F1
#
_cell.length_a   1.000
_cell.length_b   1.000
_cell.length_c   1.000
_cell.angle_alpha   90.00
_cell.angle_beta   90.00
_cell.angle_gamma   90.00
#
_symmetry.space_group_name_H-M   'P 1'
#
loop_
_entity.id
_entity.type
_entity.pdbx_description
1 polymer ?
#
loop_
_entity_poly.entity_id
_entity_poly.type
_entity_poly.pdbx_seq_one_letter_code
_entity_poly.pdbx_strand_id
1 'polypeptide(L)'
;MAEDRVACRTPAEGREGVTSIPTWKFDLLRAAILDALSGGPMKNADLKDAVGSRLSPDDLSRLGKLGWHVITVKLELEVRGEIERIPGQKPLTIRLAQ
;
A
#
# COMPACT_ATOMS: atom_id res chain seq x y z
N MET A 1 -11.74 -24.06 -3.33
CA MET A 1 -11.67 -23.09 -4.43
C MET A 1 -10.49 -22.18 -4.12
N ALA A 2 -9.50 -22.08 -5.01
CA ALA A 2 -8.35 -21.21 -4.77
C ALA A 2 -8.82 -19.75 -4.87
N GLU A 3 -8.64 -18.97 -3.80
CA GLU A 3 -8.87 -17.53 -3.84
C GLU A 3 -7.88 -16.90 -4.83
N ASP A 4 -8.36 -15.96 -5.66
CA ASP A 4 -7.51 -15.20 -6.58
C ASP A 4 -6.48 -14.39 -5.79
N ARG A 5 -5.24 -14.30 -6.29
CA ARG A 5 -4.13 -13.64 -5.58
C ARG A 5 -3.32 -12.75 -6.50
N VAL A 6 -2.88 -11.64 -5.94
CA VAL A 6 -1.96 -10.70 -6.59
C VAL A 6 -0.55 -10.93 -6.07
N ALA A 7 0.41 -10.98 -6.99
CA ALA A 7 1.83 -10.94 -6.68
C ALA A 7 2.27 -9.50 -6.39
N CYS A 8 2.72 -9.23 -5.16
CA CYS A 8 3.26 -7.95 -4.73
C CYS A 8 4.78 -8.02 -4.64
N ARG A 9 5.45 -7.21 -5.42
CA ARG A 9 6.91 -7.12 -5.54
C ARG A 9 7.46 -6.06 -4.61
N THR A 10 8.69 -6.28 -4.14
CA THR A 10 9.43 -5.31 -3.34
C THR A 10 10.46 -4.60 -4.22
N PRO A 11 10.41 -3.25 -4.37
CA PRO A 11 11.35 -2.49 -5.22
C PRO A 11 12.74 -2.30 -4.61
N ALA A 12 13.06 -2.91 -3.46
CA ALA A 12 14.31 -2.69 -2.75
C ALA A 12 15.41 -3.64 -3.26
N GLU A 13 16.47 -3.06 -3.82
CA GLU A 13 17.67 -3.77 -4.26
C GLU A 13 18.27 -4.59 -3.09
N GLY A 14 18.45 -5.89 -3.29
CA GLY A 14 18.92 -6.83 -2.25
C GLY A 14 17.85 -7.34 -1.28
N ARG A 15 16.57 -6.95 -1.43
CA ARG A 15 15.41 -7.54 -0.73
C ARG A 15 14.31 -7.89 -1.73
N GLU A 16 14.71 -8.47 -2.84
CA GLU A 16 13.82 -8.92 -3.88
C GLU A 16 12.95 -10.06 -3.34
N GLY A 17 11.65 -9.79 -3.24
CA GLY A 17 10.67 -10.74 -2.74
C GLY A 17 9.32 -10.50 -3.37
N VAL A 18 8.65 -11.59 -3.73
CA VAL A 18 7.28 -11.58 -4.23
C VAL A 18 6.38 -12.16 -3.15
N THR A 19 5.50 -11.32 -2.62
CA THR A 19 4.49 -11.73 -1.65
C THR A 19 3.16 -11.89 -2.37
N SER A 20 2.56 -13.08 -2.31
CA SER A 20 1.23 -13.29 -2.87
C SER A 20 0.18 -12.97 -1.82
N ILE A 21 -0.74 -12.04 -2.09
CA ILE A 21 -1.88 -11.70 -1.20
C ILE A 21 -3.22 -11.91 -1.93
N PRO A 22 -4.30 -12.25 -1.22
CA PRO A 22 -5.63 -12.34 -1.84
C PRO A 22 -6.01 -11.05 -2.56
N THR A 23 -6.57 -11.16 -3.76
CA THR A 23 -6.87 -10.02 -4.65
C THR A 23 -7.81 -9.02 -3.99
N TRP A 24 -8.80 -9.49 -3.23
CA TRP A 24 -9.70 -8.60 -2.49
C TRP A 24 -8.97 -7.71 -1.47
N LYS A 25 -7.90 -8.19 -0.82
CA LYS A 25 -7.09 -7.37 0.10
C LYS A 25 -6.27 -6.35 -0.65
N PHE A 26 -5.73 -6.77 -1.81
CA PHE A 26 -4.96 -5.88 -2.68
C PHE A 26 -5.82 -4.72 -3.17
N ASP A 27 -6.99 -5.01 -3.78
CA ASP A 27 -7.87 -3.98 -4.33
C ASP A 27 -8.41 -3.03 -3.26
N LEU A 28 -8.83 -3.56 -2.11
CA LEU A 28 -9.29 -2.75 -0.98
C LEU A 28 -8.21 -1.76 -0.52
N LEU A 29 -6.99 -2.25 -0.30
CA LEU A 29 -5.89 -1.41 0.15
C LEU A 29 -5.37 -0.47 -0.92
N ARG A 30 -5.35 -0.90 -2.19
CA ARG A 30 -5.00 -0.05 -3.32
C ARG A 30 -5.94 1.14 -3.40
N ALA A 31 -7.25 0.90 -3.37
CA ALA A 31 -8.24 1.97 -3.36
C ALA A 31 -8.05 2.92 -2.18
N ALA A 32 -7.87 2.38 -0.96
CA ALA A 32 -7.68 3.20 0.24
C ALA A 32 -6.37 4.00 0.24
N ILE A 33 -5.27 3.46 -0.30
CA ILE A 33 -3.98 4.16 -0.42
C ILE A 33 -4.09 5.29 -1.45
N LEU A 34 -4.66 5.02 -2.62
CA LEU A 34 -4.82 6.02 -3.67
C LEU A 34 -5.76 7.15 -3.21
N ASP A 35 -6.85 6.80 -2.53
CA ASP A 35 -7.75 7.78 -1.91
C ASP A 35 -7.02 8.61 -0.83
N ALA A 36 -6.19 7.99 0.00
CA ALA A 36 -5.39 8.71 0.99
C ALA A 36 -4.44 9.74 0.36
N LEU A 37 -3.85 9.42 -0.79
CA LEU A 37 -2.92 10.29 -1.50
C LEU A 37 -3.61 11.27 -2.47
N SER A 38 -4.91 11.11 -2.72
CA SER A 38 -5.68 12.02 -3.58
C SER A 38 -5.73 13.45 -3.04
N GLY A 39 -5.67 13.61 -1.70
CA GLY A 39 -5.58 14.91 -1.03
C GLY A 39 -4.20 15.56 -1.06
N GLY A 40 -3.18 14.87 -1.60
CA GLY A 40 -1.82 15.36 -1.73
C GLY A 40 -0.77 14.45 -1.10
N PRO A 41 0.51 14.86 -1.16
CA PRO A 41 1.62 14.09 -0.61
C PRO A 41 1.52 13.93 0.91
N MET A 42 1.90 12.75 1.43
CA MET A 42 1.95 12.51 2.88
C MET A 42 3.18 11.70 3.28
N LYS A 43 3.51 11.72 4.58
CA LYS A 43 4.64 10.94 5.08
C LYS A 43 4.28 9.46 5.06
N ASN A 44 5.24 8.62 4.70
CA ASN A 44 5.07 7.16 4.73
C ASN A 44 4.70 6.64 6.14
N ALA A 45 5.12 7.34 7.20
CA ALA A 45 4.75 7.00 8.58
C ALA A 45 3.25 7.17 8.87
N ASP A 46 2.60 8.15 8.22
CA ASP A 46 1.19 8.48 8.43
C ASP A 46 0.26 7.60 7.57
N LEU A 47 0.79 6.96 6.52
CA LEU A 47 0.00 6.18 5.56
C LEU A 47 -0.84 5.09 6.21
N LYS A 48 -0.29 4.35 7.18
CA LYS A 48 -1.02 3.26 7.86
C LYS A 48 -2.27 3.79 8.57
N ASP A 49 -2.14 4.92 9.24
CA ASP A 49 -3.24 5.55 9.97
C ASP A 49 -4.29 6.09 8.98
N ALA A 50 -3.84 6.82 7.96
CA ALA A 50 -4.70 7.35 6.91
C ALA A 50 -5.49 6.26 6.18
N VAL A 51 -4.88 5.12 5.86
CA VAL A 51 -5.56 3.96 5.27
C VAL A 51 -6.53 3.35 6.29
N GLY A 52 -6.11 3.17 7.55
CA GLY A 52 -6.96 2.62 8.60
C GLY A 52 -8.26 3.39 8.82
N SER A 53 -8.21 4.72 8.79
CA SER A 53 -9.40 5.57 8.93
C SER A 53 -10.38 5.50 7.74
N ARG A 54 -9.98 4.89 6.63
CA ARG A 54 -10.81 4.74 5.41
C ARG A 54 -11.43 3.35 5.27
N LEU A 55 -11.07 2.41 6.13
CA LEU A 55 -11.57 1.05 6.10
C LEU A 55 -12.67 0.86 7.15
N SER A 56 -13.67 0.04 6.82
CA SER A 56 -14.69 -0.32 7.80
C SER A 56 -14.12 -1.22 8.89
N PRO A 57 -14.73 -1.27 10.09
CA PRO A 57 -14.33 -2.22 11.14
C PRO A 57 -14.37 -3.68 10.68
N ASP A 58 -15.34 -4.04 9.82
CA ASP A 58 -15.46 -5.38 9.24
C ASP A 58 -14.25 -5.70 8.35
N ASP A 59 -13.91 -4.79 7.44
CA ASP A 59 -12.75 -4.91 6.56
C ASP A 59 -11.46 -5.06 7.36
N LEU A 60 -11.26 -4.22 8.38
CA LEU A 60 -10.08 -4.28 9.26
C LEU A 60 -9.98 -5.63 9.97
N SER A 61 -11.11 -6.16 10.47
CA SER A 61 -11.16 -7.46 11.14
C SER A 61 -10.79 -8.60 10.19
N ARG A 62 -11.23 -8.53 8.93
CA ARG A 62 -11.01 -9.55 7.90
C ARG A 62 -9.62 -9.46 7.26
N LEU A 63 -9.02 -8.27 7.25
CA LEU A 63 -7.71 -8.00 6.65
C LEU A 63 -6.57 -8.63 7.48
N GLY A 64 -6.68 -8.61 8.80
CA GLY A 64 -5.64 -9.04 9.73
C GLY A 64 -4.63 -7.93 10.03
N LYS A 65 -3.32 -8.19 9.91
CA LYS A 65 -2.27 -7.20 10.23
C LYS A 65 -2.24 -6.07 9.19
N LEU A 66 -2.96 -4.97 9.46
CA LEU A 66 -3.05 -3.80 8.58
C LEU A 66 -1.68 -3.29 8.13
N GLY A 67 -0.78 -3.00 9.07
CA GLY A 67 0.52 -2.41 8.74
C GLY A 67 1.35 -3.25 7.76
N TRP A 68 1.34 -4.57 7.89
CA TRP A 68 2.08 -5.46 6.98
C TRP A 68 1.47 -5.46 5.56
N HIS A 69 0.14 -5.51 5.46
CA HIS A 69 -0.52 -5.47 4.16
C HIS A 69 -0.39 -4.10 3.49
N VAL A 70 -0.50 -3.01 4.25
CA VAL A 70 -0.29 -1.64 3.72
C VAL A 70 1.11 -1.52 3.13
N ILE A 71 2.15 -1.96 3.83
CA ILE A 71 3.52 -1.91 3.30
C ILE A 71 3.66 -2.77 2.03
N THR A 72 3.10 -3.98 2.04
CA THR A 72 3.17 -4.91 0.90
C THR A 72 2.50 -4.31 -0.34
N VAL A 73 1.29 -3.77 -0.20
CA VAL A 73 0.56 -3.15 -1.31
C VAL A 73 1.24 -1.86 -1.74
N LYS A 74 1.66 -1.00 -0.80
CA LYS A 74 2.39 0.24 -1.08
C LYS A 74 3.64 -0.02 -1.93
N LEU A 75 4.45 -1.02 -1.59
CA LEU A 75 5.65 -1.37 -2.35
C LEU A 75 5.32 -1.84 -3.77
N GLU A 76 4.26 -2.64 -3.94
CA GLU A 76 3.80 -3.04 -5.26
C GLU A 76 3.26 -1.85 -6.08
N LEU A 77 2.58 -0.88 -5.46
CA LEU A 77 2.13 0.34 -6.14
C LEU A 77 3.32 1.21 -6.59
N GLU A 78 4.41 1.23 -5.84
CA GLU A 78 5.67 1.87 -6.28
C GLU A 78 6.26 1.16 -7.51
N VAL A 79 6.25 -0.18 -7.52
CA VAL A 79 6.74 -0.98 -8.66
C VAL A 79 5.85 -0.78 -9.89
N ARG A 80 4.53 -0.63 -9.69
CA ARG A 80 3.58 -0.33 -10.77
C ARG A 80 3.62 1.12 -11.26
N GLY A 81 4.33 1.99 -10.55
CA GLY A 81 4.36 3.42 -10.86
C GLY A 81 3.03 4.12 -10.60
N GLU A 82 2.21 3.62 -9.69
CA GLU A 82 0.95 4.29 -9.28
C GLU A 82 1.20 5.35 -8.19
N ILE A 83 2.25 5.12 -7.40
CA ILE A 83 2.74 6.06 -6.39
C ILE A 83 4.26 6.15 -6.48
N GLU A 84 4.81 7.25 -5.98
CA GLU A 84 6.26 7.48 -5.98
C GLU A 84 6.73 8.14 -4.68
N ARG A 85 8.02 7.97 -4.40
CA ARG A 85 8.71 8.67 -3.30
C ARG A 85 9.15 10.04 -3.78
N ILE A 86 8.90 11.07 -2.98
CA ILE A 86 9.46 12.40 -3.27
C ILE A 86 10.96 12.39 -2.92
N PRO A 87 11.86 12.62 -3.90
CA PRO A 87 13.30 12.57 -3.67
C PRO A 87 13.73 13.70 -2.72
N GLY A 88 14.74 13.42 -1.89
CA GLY A 88 15.35 14.41 -0.99
C GLY A 88 14.53 14.78 0.27
N GLN A 89 13.32 14.26 0.44
CA GLN A 89 12.48 14.54 1.61
C GLN A 89 12.78 13.59 2.77
N LYS A 90 13.01 14.16 3.96
CA LYS A 90 13.13 13.45 5.25
C LYS A 90 12.18 14.10 6.26
N PRO A 91 11.25 13.37 6.89
CA PRO A 91 10.95 11.95 6.71
C PRO A 91 10.43 11.62 5.30
N LEU A 92 10.49 10.33 4.91
CA LEU A 92 10.07 9.86 3.59
C LEU A 92 8.62 10.27 3.29
N THR A 93 8.43 11.01 2.20
CA THR A 93 7.12 11.44 1.71
C THR A 93 6.80 10.72 0.41
N ILE A 94 5.53 10.33 0.26
CA ILE A 94 4.99 9.65 -0.92
C ILE A 94 3.86 10.47 -1.54
N ARG A 95 3.65 10.31 -2.84
CA ARG A 95 2.57 10.95 -3.62
C ARG A 95 2.04 9.99 -4.69
N LEU A 96 0.88 10.31 -5.26
CA LEU A 96 0.44 9.71 -6.52
C LEU A 96 1.46 10.01 -7.62
N ALA A 97 1.75 9.02 -8.45
CA ALA A 97 2.53 9.25 -9.67
C ALA A 97 1.69 10.08 -10.65
N GLN A 98 2.35 10.97 -11.40
CA GLN A 98 1.71 11.82 -12.41
C GLN A 98 1.70 11.19 -13.80
#